data_AF-A0A941S6B2-F1
#
_entry.id   AF-A0A941S6B2-F1
#
_cell.length_a   1.000
_cell.length_b   1.000
_cell.length_c   1.000
_cell.angle_alpha   90.00
_cell.angle_beta   90.00
_cell.angle_gamma   90.00
#
_symmetry.space_group_name_H-M   'P 1'
#
loop_
_entity.id
_entity.type
_entity.pdbx_description
1 polymer ?
#
loop_
_entity_poly.entity_id
_entity_poly.type
_entity_poly.pdbx_seq_one_letter_code
_entity_poly.pdbx_strand_id
1 'polypeptide(L)'
;MRRRAFVASGFAFLATGACAAVRSKDRLVIKGTMEQGSLALGYADPKATVKIDGQAVRLSPEGVFAFGFAFDQTKPSLVDVIWSDGTAESQSYTPTVRQYEIQRVNGLPQNTVTPPPEVLERIKREAGEIYVARQRDMPGSDFLSGFDWPAPGIESGVFGSQRIDNGVPMAPHFGVDMAAPTGTPIRAPADGTVSLSADHYLNGGFTLIDHGQGVSTSYLHQSKRLVKDGDVVKRGQKIGEIGQTGRATGPHLHWAMNWFEVKLDPSRSARKAKPDPL
;
A
#
# COMPACT_ATOMS: atom_id res chain seq x y z
N MET A 1 14.13 -74.22 -53.92
CA MET A 1 12.88 -74.07 -53.14
C MET A 1 13.25 -73.97 -51.66
N ARG A 2 12.63 -73.03 -50.93
CA ARG A 2 12.64 -72.82 -49.46
C ARG A 2 13.83 -72.06 -48.82
N ARG A 3 13.56 -70.77 -48.64
CA ARG A 3 14.09 -69.84 -47.64
C ARG A 3 13.95 -70.41 -46.22
N ARG A 4 14.91 -70.14 -45.34
CA ARG A 4 14.69 -70.09 -43.88
C ARG A 4 15.38 -68.86 -43.29
N ALA A 5 14.62 -68.18 -42.46
CA ALA A 5 14.82 -66.81 -42.00
C ALA A 5 15.61 -66.77 -40.68
N PHE A 6 16.39 -65.70 -40.54
CA PHE A 6 16.94 -65.24 -39.27
C PHE A 6 15.82 -64.65 -38.41
N VAL A 7 15.75 -65.05 -37.14
CA VAL A 7 15.00 -64.33 -36.09
C VAL A 7 16.00 -63.89 -35.05
N ALA A 8 16.30 -62.59 -35.04
CA ALA A 8 17.05 -61.93 -33.98
C ALA A 8 16.02 -61.31 -33.01
N SER A 9 15.94 -61.83 -31.79
CA SER A 9 15.12 -61.26 -30.72
C SER A 9 15.89 -60.14 -30.04
N GLY A 10 15.60 -58.88 -30.41
CA GLY A 10 16.04 -57.70 -29.68
C GLY A 10 15.07 -57.41 -28.53
N PHE A 11 15.54 -57.52 -27.29
CA PHE A 11 14.83 -57.00 -26.12
C PHE A 11 15.05 -55.47 -26.06
N ALA A 12 14.00 -54.70 -26.36
CA ALA A 12 14.00 -53.26 -26.15
C ALA A 12 13.61 -52.96 -24.70
N PHE A 13 14.58 -52.57 -23.86
CA PHE A 13 14.31 -52.00 -22.56
C PHE A 13 13.84 -50.55 -22.74
N LEU A 14 12.51 -50.35 -22.71
CA LEU A 14 11.92 -49.02 -22.52
C LEU A 14 12.05 -48.64 -21.04
N ALA A 15 13.19 -48.03 -20.69
CA ALA A 15 13.32 -47.34 -19.42
C ALA A 15 12.50 -46.04 -19.48
N THR A 16 11.25 -46.09 -19.02
CA THR A 16 10.45 -44.91 -18.74
C THR A 16 11.04 -44.22 -17.50
N GLY A 17 12.05 -43.39 -17.72
CA GLY A 17 12.53 -42.45 -16.71
C GLY A 17 11.45 -41.42 -16.45
N ALA A 18 10.61 -41.64 -15.44
CA ALA A 18 9.83 -40.57 -14.86
C ALA A 18 10.81 -39.60 -14.19
N CYS A 19 11.21 -38.57 -14.92
CA CYS A 19 11.90 -37.43 -14.36
C CYS A 19 10.88 -36.71 -13.47
N ALA A 20 10.81 -37.11 -12.20
CA ALA A 20 10.17 -36.31 -11.19
C ALA A 20 10.99 -35.03 -11.08
N ALA A 21 10.56 -33.99 -11.81
CA ALA A 21 11.10 -32.66 -11.65
C ALA A 21 10.92 -32.30 -10.18
N VAL A 22 12.03 -32.15 -9.47
CA VAL A 22 12.04 -31.58 -8.12
C VAL A 22 11.49 -30.17 -8.27
N ARG A 23 10.19 -29.99 -8.01
CA ARG A 23 9.58 -28.66 -7.93
C ARG A 23 10.33 -27.89 -6.86
N SER A 24 10.95 -26.79 -7.26
CA SER A 24 11.51 -25.79 -6.34
C SER A 24 10.53 -25.53 -5.21
N LYS A 25 10.98 -25.62 -3.96
CA LYS A 25 10.22 -25.15 -2.81
C LYS A 25 9.97 -23.65 -3.03
N ASP A 26 8.68 -23.33 -3.15
CA ASP A 26 8.06 -22.01 -3.25
C ASP A 26 8.37 -21.22 -4.53
N ARG A 27 7.58 -21.50 -5.58
CA ARG A 27 7.53 -20.69 -6.82
C ARG A 27 6.91 -19.30 -6.57
N LEU A 28 5.97 -19.23 -5.63
CA LEU A 28 5.40 -18.00 -5.10
C LEU A 28 6.02 -17.74 -3.72
N VAL A 29 6.57 -16.55 -3.54
CA VAL A 29 7.06 -16.08 -2.24
C VAL A 29 6.34 -14.80 -1.89
N ILE A 30 5.74 -14.72 -0.70
CA ILE A 30 5.24 -13.45 -0.17
C ILE A 30 6.10 -13.02 1.01
N LYS A 31 6.50 -11.75 1.02
CA LYS A 31 7.29 -11.09 2.07
C LYS A 31 6.52 -9.90 2.62
N GLY A 32 6.96 -9.43 3.80
CA GLY A 32 6.35 -8.33 4.52
C GLY A 32 5.63 -8.80 5.78
N THR A 33 5.13 -7.86 6.56
CA THR A 33 4.33 -8.16 7.74
C THR A 33 2.92 -8.59 7.31
N MET A 34 2.48 -9.75 7.79
CA MET A 34 1.13 -10.27 7.53
C MET A 34 0.19 -9.85 8.66
N GLU A 35 0.01 -8.55 8.82
CA GLU A 35 -0.88 -7.95 9.82
C GLU A 35 -1.82 -6.93 9.18
N GLN A 36 -2.94 -6.65 9.83
CA GLN A 36 -3.88 -5.63 9.37
C GLN A 36 -3.18 -4.28 9.11
N GLY A 37 -3.53 -3.64 8.01
CA GLY A 37 -2.92 -2.39 7.57
C GLY A 37 -1.52 -2.54 6.97
N SER A 38 -0.99 -3.74 6.75
CA SER A 38 0.34 -3.91 6.14
C SER A 38 0.32 -4.02 4.62
N LEU A 39 1.42 -3.57 4.01
CA LEU A 39 1.77 -3.86 2.63
C LEU A 39 2.52 -5.21 2.55
N ALA A 40 2.07 -6.10 1.68
CA ALA A 40 2.73 -7.36 1.35
C ALA A 40 3.33 -7.30 -0.06
N LEU A 41 4.48 -7.98 -0.21
CA LEU A 41 5.24 -8.06 -1.46
C LEU A 41 5.27 -9.50 -1.94
N GLY A 42 4.64 -9.76 -3.07
CA GLY A 42 4.68 -11.06 -3.72
C GLY A 42 5.73 -11.13 -4.83
N TYR A 43 6.34 -12.31 -4.96
CA TYR A 43 7.36 -12.62 -5.96
C TYR A 43 6.90 -13.87 -6.70
N ALA A 44 6.72 -13.74 -8.01
CA ALA A 44 6.34 -14.79 -8.93
C ALA A 44 7.25 -14.75 -10.18
N ASP A 45 6.97 -15.61 -11.15
CA ASP A 45 7.57 -15.55 -12.48
C ASP A 45 7.11 -14.26 -13.16
N PRO A 46 8.00 -13.46 -13.79
CA PRO A 46 7.63 -12.26 -14.54
C PRO A 46 6.49 -12.39 -15.54
N LYS A 47 6.29 -13.59 -16.10
CA LYS A 47 5.23 -13.89 -17.08
C LYS A 47 3.99 -14.53 -16.45
N ALA A 48 3.95 -14.70 -15.13
CA ALA A 48 2.77 -15.18 -14.45
C ALA A 48 1.64 -14.14 -14.50
N THR A 49 0.41 -14.62 -14.42
CA THR A 49 -0.75 -13.77 -14.12
C THR A 49 -1.12 -13.97 -12.67
N VAL A 50 -1.21 -12.89 -11.90
CA VAL A 50 -1.59 -12.93 -10.48
C VAL A 50 -2.90 -12.19 -10.27
N LYS A 51 -3.77 -12.77 -9.43
CA LYS A 51 -4.96 -12.11 -8.91
C LYS A 51 -4.95 -12.13 -7.38
N ILE A 52 -5.42 -11.05 -6.79
CA ILE A 52 -5.65 -10.91 -5.35
C ILE A 52 -7.15 -10.74 -5.16
N ASP A 53 -7.79 -11.68 -4.46
CA ASP A 53 -9.23 -11.70 -4.23
C ASP A 53 -10.05 -11.55 -5.55
N GLY A 54 -9.54 -12.20 -6.61
CA GLY A 54 -10.12 -12.18 -7.95
C GLY A 54 -9.75 -10.97 -8.81
N GLN A 55 -9.12 -9.93 -8.25
CA GLN A 55 -8.66 -8.75 -8.98
C GLN A 55 -7.24 -8.96 -9.52
N ALA A 56 -7.05 -8.76 -10.83
CA ALA A 56 -5.72 -8.85 -11.43
C ALA A 56 -4.79 -7.75 -10.88
N VAL A 57 -3.55 -8.13 -10.56
CA VAL A 57 -2.50 -7.21 -10.13
C VAL A 57 -1.38 -7.17 -11.13
N ARG A 58 -0.71 -6.02 -11.21
CA ARG A 58 0.46 -5.84 -12.05
C ARG A 58 1.68 -6.48 -11.42
N LEU A 59 2.50 -7.11 -12.25
CA LEU A 59 3.85 -7.55 -11.91
C LEU A 59 4.87 -6.58 -12.51
N SER A 60 5.97 -6.36 -11.80
CA SER A 60 7.17 -5.72 -12.34
C SER A 60 7.84 -6.63 -13.37
N PRO A 61 8.80 -6.14 -14.17
CA PRO A 61 9.60 -6.98 -15.07
C PRO A 61 10.35 -8.13 -14.37
N GLU A 62 10.56 -8.03 -13.06
CA GLU A 62 11.18 -9.04 -12.20
C GLU A 62 10.16 -9.97 -11.52
N GLY A 63 8.87 -9.82 -11.83
CA GLY A 63 7.81 -10.66 -11.29
C GLY A 63 7.32 -10.26 -9.89
N VAL A 64 7.56 -9.01 -9.48
CA VAL A 64 7.17 -8.51 -8.16
C VAL A 64 5.81 -7.83 -8.21
N PHE A 65 4.93 -8.14 -7.27
CA PHE A 65 3.62 -7.51 -7.13
C PHE A 65 3.35 -7.05 -5.69
N ALA A 66 2.54 -6.00 -5.52
CA ALA A 66 2.10 -5.50 -4.22
C ALA A 66 0.63 -5.85 -3.95
N PHE A 67 0.30 -6.08 -2.67
CA PHE A 67 -1.07 -6.06 -2.17
C PHE A 67 -1.14 -5.66 -0.70
N GLY A 68 -2.29 -5.16 -0.27
CA GLY A 68 -2.48 -4.63 1.09
C GLY A 68 -3.53 -5.40 1.87
N PHE A 69 -3.30 -5.56 3.17
CA PHE A 69 -4.33 -6.03 4.11
C PHE A 69 -5.07 -4.84 4.70
N ALA A 70 -6.40 -4.80 4.60
CA ALA A 70 -7.16 -3.71 5.20
C ALA A 70 -7.01 -3.70 6.73
N PHE A 71 -7.18 -2.52 7.34
CA PHE A 71 -6.99 -2.31 8.78
C PHE A 71 -7.93 -3.15 9.66
N ASP A 72 -9.08 -3.56 9.14
CA ASP A 72 -10.13 -4.34 9.79
C ASP A 72 -10.34 -5.72 9.14
N GLN A 73 -9.46 -6.11 8.22
CA GLN A 73 -9.59 -7.37 7.49
C GLN A 73 -9.43 -8.57 8.42
N THR A 74 -10.43 -9.44 8.44
CA THR A 74 -10.42 -10.72 9.19
C THR A 74 -10.47 -11.94 8.28
N LYS A 75 -10.91 -11.76 7.03
CA LYS A 75 -10.94 -12.81 6.01
C LYS A 75 -9.56 -12.93 5.35
N PRO A 76 -9.16 -14.14 4.95
CA PRO A 76 -7.94 -14.32 4.16
C PRO A 76 -8.06 -13.59 2.82
N SER A 77 -6.94 -13.02 2.37
CA SER A 77 -6.78 -12.67 0.95
C SER A 77 -6.31 -13.89 0.17
N LEU A 78 -6.94 -14.14 -0.97
CA LEU A 78 -6.61 -15.22 -1.88
C LEU A 78 -5.65 -14.72 -2.96
N VAL A 79 -4.50 -15.36 -3.10
CA VAL A 79 -3.53 -15.11 -4.16
C VAL A 79 -3.61 -16.25 -5.16
N ASP A 80 -4.21 -15.97 -6.32
CA ASP A 80 -4.29 -16.91 -7.43
C ASP A 80 -3.18 -16.60 -8.44
N VAL A 81 -2.40 -17.61 -8.82
CA VAL A 81 -1.31 -17.49 -9.78
C VAL A 81 -1.54 -18.46 -10.94
N ILE A 82 -1.51 -17.95 -12.16
CA ILE A 82 -1.37 -18.76 -13.38
C ILE A 82 0.07 -18.57 -13.86
N TRP A 83 0.83 -19.66 -13.80
CA TRP A 83 2.24 -19.70 -14.15
C TRP A 83 2.48 -19.67 -15.66
N SER A 84 3.71 -19.32 -16.05
CA SER A 84 4.14 -19.27 -17.46
C SER A 84 4.08 -20.62 -18.19
N ASP A 85 4.12 -21.73 -17.45
CA ASP A 85 3.95 -23.10 -17.95
C ASP A 85 2.49 -23.56 -18.03
N GLY A 86 1.53 -22.67 -17.73
CA GLY A 86 0.09 -22.93 -17.74
C GLY A 86 -0.44 -23.63 -16.47
N THR A 87 0.43 -23.99 -15.52
CA THR A 87 -0.02 -24.51 -14.22
C THR A 87 -0.62 -23.39 -13.38
N ALA A 88 -1.54 -23.72 -12.48
CA ALA A 88 -2.14 -22.76 -11.57
C ALA A 88 -1.91 -23.18 -10.11
N GLU A 89 -1.81 -22.19 -9.24
CA GLU A 89 -1.84 -22.37 -7.80
C GLU A 89 -2.66 -21.26 -7.13
N SER A 90 -3.15 -21.54 -5.93
CA SER A 90 -3.92 -20.60 -5.13
C SER A 90 -3.51 -20.74 -3.68
N GLN A 91 -3.22 -19.62 -3.01
CA GLN A 91 -2.81 -19.61 -1.61
C GLN A 91 -3.52 -18.49 -0.85
N SER A 92 -3.97 -18.81 0.36
CA SER A 92 -4.63 -17.85 1.25
C SER A 92 -3.65 -17.27 2.27
N TYR A 93 -3.80 -15.98 2.54
CA TYR A 93 -3.03 -15.24 3.55
C TYR A 93 -3.99 -14.53 4.48
N THR A 94 -4.04 -14.98 5.74
CA THR A 94 -4.85 -14.35 6.79
C THR A 94 -4.01 -13.32 7.53
N PRO A 95 -4.40 -12.04 7.57
CA PRO A 95 -3.68 -11.05 8.36
C PRO A 95 -3.84 -11.32 9.86
N THR A 96 -2.76 -11.14 10.60
CA THR A 96 -2.79 -11.04 12.06
C THR A 96 -3.61 -9.81 12.46
N VAL A 97 -4.59 -10.02 13.33
CA VAL A 97 -5.43 -8.94 13.86
C VAL A 97 -4.60 -8.04 14.76
N ARG A 98 -4.70 -6.73 14.57
CA ARG A 98 -4.03 -5.73 15.41
C ARG A 98 -4.98 -5.17 16.46
N GLN A 99 -4.41 -4.83 17.61
CA GLN A 99 -5.09 -4.03 18.62
C GLN A 99 -4.79 -2.56 18.33
N TYR A 100 -5.84 -1.75 18.20
CA TYR A 100 -5.73 -0.32 17.98
C TYR A 100 -6.14 0.46 19.22
N GLU A 101 -5.58 1.66 19.39
CA GLU A 101 -5.88 2.51 20.53
C GLU A 101 -7.32 3.05 20.44
N ILE A 102 -8.12 2.81 21.48
CA ILE A 102 -9.49 3.30 21.56
C ILE A 102 -9.59 4.34 22.68
N GLN A 103 -9.90 5.57 22.32
CA GLN A 103 -10.17 6.64 23.28
C GLN A 103 -11.69 6.81 23.44
N ARG A 104 -12.18 6.77 24.68
CA ARG A 104 -13.60 7.01 25.00
C ARG A 104 -13.75 8.38 25.66
N VAL A 105 -14.55 9.26 25.06
CA VAL A 105 -14.82 10.60 25.58
C VAL A 105 -16.32 10.75 25.81
N ASN A 106 -16.70 11.08 27.05
CA ASN A 106 -18.10 11.27 27.45
C ASN A 106 -18.36 12.74 27.82
N GLY A 107 -19.59 13.20 27.63
CA GLY A 107 -20.01 14.56 28.02
C GLY A 107 -19.67 15.65 27.00
N LEU A 108 -19.37 15.27 25.74
CA LEU A 108 -19.16 16.25 24.67
C LEU A 108 -20.50 16.89 24.25
N PRO A 109 -20.57 18.22 24.06
CA PRO A 109 -21.72 18.88 23.45
C PRO A 109 -22.00 18.30 22.05
N GLN A 110 -23.26 17.95 21.74
CA GLN A 110 -23.63 17.31 20.46
C GLN A 110 -23.52 18.23 19.22
N ASN A 111 -23.30 19.52 19.42
CA ASN A 111 -23.29 20.51 18.35
C ASN A 111 -21.88 20.81 17.86
N THR A 112 -21.39 20.13 16.83
CA THR A 112 -20.49 20.70 15.81
C THR A 112 -20.14 19.73 14.67
N VAL A 113 -19.70 20.33 13.55
CA VAL A 113 -19.05 19.75 12.35
C VAL A 113 -19.96 19.12 11.28
N THR A 114 -20.98 19.86 10.83
CA THR A 114 -21.56 19.67 9.49
C THR A 114 -21.14 20.86 8.61
N PRO A 115 -20.33 20.67 7.55
CA PRO A 115 -20.00 21.76 6.62
C PRO A 115 -21.26 22.30 5.92
N PRO A 116 -21.29 23.59 5.53
CA PRO A 116 -22.35 24.13 4.69
C PRO A 116 -22.54 23.35 3.39
N PRO A 117 -23.75 23.29 2.79
CA PRO A 117 -24.03 22.50 1.59
C PRO A 117 -23.08 22.77 0.41
N GLU A 118 -22.69 24.04 0.19
CA GLU A 118 -21.74 24.45 -0.83
C GLU A 118 -20.33 23.89 -0.60
N VAL A 119 -19.97 23.62 0.66
CA VAL A 119 -18.72 22.97 1.04
C VAL A 119 -18.80 21.46 0.84
N LEU A 120 -19.98 20.84 1.01
CA LEU A 120 -20.16 19.41 0.78
C LEU A 120 -19.88 19.02 -0.67
N GLU A 121 -20.32 19.81 -1.65
CA GLU A 121 -20.03 19.55 -3.07
C GLU A 121 -18.54 19.71 -3.40
N ARG A 122 -17.87 20.69 -2.77
CA ARG A 122 -16.41 20.82 -2.85
C ARG A 122 -15.71 19.58 -2.28
N ILE A 123 -16.09 19.13 -1.08
CA ILE A 123 -15.51 17.95 -0.42
C ILE A 123 -15.70 16.70 -1.28
N LYS A 124 -16.89 16.50 -1.86
CA LYS A 124 -17.15 15.36 -2.76
C LYS A 124 -16.25 15.37 -3.98
N ARG A 125 -16.09 16.54 -4.63
CA ARG A 125 -15.20 16.68 -5.79
C ARG A 125 -13.75 16.38 -5.43
N GLU A 126 -13.25 16.96 -4.35
CA GLU A 126 -11.86 16.76 -3.87
C GLU A 126 -11.61 15.29 -3.48
N ALA A 127 -12.58 14.62 -2.86
CA ALA A 127 -12.51 13.19 -2.60
C ALA A 127 -12.45 12.37 -3.89
N GLY A 128 -13.19 12.78 -4.94
CA GLY A 128 -13.13 12.20 -6.28
C GLY A 128 -11.76 12.35 -6.93
N GLU A 129 -11.12 13.51 -6.80
CA GLU A 129 -9.74 13.74 -7.30
C GLU A 129 -8.75 12.77 -6.64
N ILE A 130 -8.82 12.61 -5.32
CA ILE A 130 -7.95 11.68 -4.58
C ILE A 130 -8.21 10.24 -5.00
N TYR A 131 -9.48 9.85 -5.14
CA TYR A 131 -9.85 8.51 -5.59
C TYR A 131 -9.22 8.21 -6.95
N VAL A 132 -9.38 9.12 -7.93
CA VAL A 132 -8.78 8.97 -9.27
C VAL A 132 -7.25 8.90 -9.19
N ALA A 133 -6.61 9.75 -8.39
CA ALA A 133 -5.15 9.75 -8.22
C ALA A 133 -4.61 8.43 -7.65
N ARG A 134 -5.38 7.73 -6.80
CA ARG A 134 -5.04 6.42 -6.23
C ARG A 134 -5.25 5.23 -7.18
N GLN A 135 -6.05 5.39 -8.23
CA GLN A 135 -6.28 4.31 -9.22
C GLN A 135 -5.10 4.10 -10.17
N ARG A 136 -4.01 4.86 -10.04
CA ARG A 136 -2.83 4.72 -10.89
C ARG A 136 -2.15 3.38 -10.65
N ASP A 137 -2.10 2.57 -11.70
CA ASP A 137 -1.41 1.29 -11.74
C ASP A 137 -0.22 1.36 -12.72
N MET A 138 0.87 1.99 -12.26
CA MET A 138 2.11 2.16 -13.01
C MET A 138 3.05 0.94 -12.83
N PRO A 139 3.86 0.57 -13.84
CA PRO A 139 4.79 -0.56 -13.75
C PRO A 139 6.01 -0.32 -12.86
N GLY A 140 6.14 0.87 -12.26
CA GLY A 140 7.19 1.19 -11.31
C GLY A 140 7.19 0.25 -10.09
N SER A 141 8.37 0.12 -9.50
CA SER A 141 8.61 -0.75 -8.34
C SER A 141 9.28 0.03 -7.20
N ASP A 142 9.06 1.35 -7.14
CA ASP A 142 9.74 2.24 -6.22
C ASP A 142 9.49 1.88 -4.74
N PHE A 143 8.33 1.30 -4.45
CA PHE A 143 7.94 0.77 -3.14
C PHE A 143 8.84 -0.38 -2.64
N LEU A 144 9.53 -1.12 -3.53
CA LEU A 144 10.41 -2.23 -3.13
C LEU A 144 11.60 -1.80 -2.31
N SER A 145 12.03 -0.56 -2.50
CA SER A 145 13.14 0.00 -1.76
C SER A 145 12.78 0.32 -0.30
N GLY A 146 11.51 0.13 0.11
CA GLY A 146 10.92 0.49 1.40
C GLY A 146 10.65 1.99 1.56
N PHE A 147 10.24 2.41 2.75
CA PHE A 147 9.88 3.81 3.01
C PHE A 147 10.72 4.39 4.16
N ASP A 148 11.09 5.65 4.05
CA ASP A 148 11.65 6.43 5.16
C ASP A 148 10.54 7.26 5.81
N TRP A 149 10.72 7.66 7.08
CA TRP A 149 9.82 8.64 7.68
C TRP A 149 9.98 9.98 6.96
N PRO A 150 8.89 10.64 6.54
CA PRO A 150 8.97 11.81 5.67
C PRO A 150 9.31 13.11 6.42
N ALA A 151 9.21 13.12 7.75
CA ALA A 151 9.57 14.25 8.59
C ALA A 151 9.98 13.78 10.00
N PRO A 152 10.80 14.55 10.73
CA PRO A 152 10.96 14.38 12.17
C PRO A 152 9.72 14.89 12.92
N GLY A 153 9.59 14.57 14.21
CA GLY A 153 8.53 15.10 15.07
C GLY A 153 7.95 14.07 16.04
N ILE A 154 7.11 14.52 16.97
CA ILE A 154 6.44 13.65 17.95
C ILE A 154 5.32 12.88 17.25
N GLU A 155 5.09 11.61 17.61
CA GLU A 155 3.96 10.85 17.05
C GLU A 155 2.72 11.27 17.83
N SER A 156 1.91 12.13 17.23
CA SER A 156 0.71 12.66 17.88
C SER A 156 -0.56 11.91 17.52
N GLY A 157 -0.50 11.08 16.47
CA GLY A 157 -1.62 10.29 15.98
C GLY A 157 -1.13 8.98 15.40
N VAL A 158 -1.66 7.88 15.92
CA VAL A 158 -1.26 6.51 15.56
C VAL A 158 -2.27 5.93 14.57
N PHE A 159 -1.80 5.18 13.58
CA PHE A 159 -2.68 4.52 12.61
C PHE A 159 -3.67 3.57 13.31
N GLY A 160 -4.92 3.60 12.85
CA GLY A 160 -6.03 2.78 13.33
C GLY A 160 -6.61 3.21 14.67
N SER A 161 -5.99 4.18 15.37
CA SER A 161 -6.56 4.74 16.60
C SER A 161 -7.95 5.31 16.33
N GLN A 162 -8.87 5.12 17.28
CA GLN A 162 -10.27 5.48 17.10
C GLN A 162 -10.84 6.13 18.36
N ARG A 163 -11.58 7.21 18.17
CA ARG A 163 -12.39 7.82 19.23
C ARG A 163 -13.79 7.25 19.24
N ILE A 164 -14.33 7.11 20.44
CA ILE A 164 -15.74 6.84 20.71
C ILE A 164 -16.25 8.02 21.54
N ASP A 165 -17.00 8.89 20.89
CA ASP A 165 -17.50 10.14 21.46
C ASP A 165 -18.97 9.94 21.86
N ASN A 166 -19.29 10.07 23.15
CA ASN A 166 -20.63 9.80 23.71
C ASN A 166 -21.20 8.44 23.27
N GLY A 167 -20.36 7.40 23.20
CA GLY A 167 -20.76 6.06 22.76
C GLY A 167 -20.84 5.86 21.24
N VAL A 168 -20.60 6.90 20.43
CA VAL A 168 -20.61 6.84 18.96
C VAL A 168 -19.18 6.64 18.45
N PRO A 169 -18.87 5.53 17.76
CA PRO A 169 -17.56 5.35 17.13
C PRO A 169 -17.34 6.37 16.01
N MET A 170 -16.21 7.07 16.06
CA MET A 170 -15.77 7.99 15.02
C MET A 170 -14.92 7.24 13.98
N ALA A 171 -14.64 7.87 12.84
CA ALA A 171 -13.73 7.29 11.86
C ALA A 171 -12.35 7.01 12.49
N PRO A 172 -11.77 5.82 12.27
CA PRO A 172 -10.39 5.55 12.66
C PRO A 172 -9.40 6.48 11.95
N HIS A 173 -8.24 6.66 12.57
CA HIS A 173 -7.16 7.46 12.02
C HIS A 173 -6.38 6.66 10.97
N PHE A 174 -6.54 6.98 9.68
CA PHE A 174 -5.92 6.21 8.58
C PHE A 174 -4.55 6.74 8.11
N GLY A 175 -3.76 7.23 9.05
CA GLY A 175 -2.40 7.69 8.82
C GLY A 175 -1.63 7.78 10.13
N VAL A 176 -0.46 8.40 10.06
CA VAL A 176 0.38 8.72 11.21
C VAL A 176 0.60 10.23 11.23
N ASP A 177 0.38 10.84 12.39
CA ASP A 177 0.59 12.28 12.57
C ASP A 177 1.95 12.54 13.21
N MET A 178 2.73 13.40 12.57
CA MET A 178 4.00 13.90 13.08
C MET A 178 3.85 15.37 13.48
N ALA A 179 3.75 15.64 14.77
CA ALA A 179 3.71 16.99 15.31
C ALA A 179 5.10 17.62 15.27
N ALA A 180 5.21 18.74 14.57
CA ALA A 180 6.42 19.54 14.42
C ALA A 180 6.04 20.98 14.01
N PRO A 181 6.91 21.99 14.21
CA PRO A 181 6.61 23.36 13.84
C PRO A 181 6.27 23.53 12.35
N THR A 182 5.36 24.45 12.04
CA THR A 182 5.09 24.89 10.66
C THR A 182 6.41 25.28 9.96
N GLY A 183 6.58 24.85 8.72
CA GLY A 183 7.82 25.06 7.94
C GLY A 183 8.80 23.88 7.99
N THR A 184 8.60 22.91 8.91
CA THR A 184 9.45 21.71 8.99
C THR A 184 9.46 20.98 7.63
N PRO A 185 10.63 20.63 7.06
CA PRO A 185 10.70 19.99 5.75
C PRO A 185 10.01 18.62 5.71
N ILE A 186 9.20 18.41 4.67
CA ILE A 186 8.63 17.11 4.31
C ILE A 186 9.45 16.55 3.16
N ARG A 187 9.88 15.29 3.26
CA ARG A 187 10.71 14.61 2.27
C ARG A 187 9.99 13.39 1.70
N ALA A 188 10.22 13.09 0.43
CA ALA A 188 9.70 11.89 -0.21
C ALA A 188 10.32 10.63 0.47
N PRO A 189 9.51 9.68 0.94
CA PRO A 189 9.97 8.50 1.69
C PRO A 189 10.59 7.43 0.76
N ALA A 190 10.21 7.45 -0.51
CA ALA A 190 10.70 6.62 -1.58
C ALA A 190 10.66 7.42 -2.89
N ASP A 191 11.27 6.88 -3.94
CA ASP A 191 11.11 7.39 -5.30
C ASP A 191 9.64 7.30 -5.72
N GLY A 192 9.20 8.14 -6.66
CA GLY A 192 7.84 8.05 -7.20
C GLY A 192 7.49 9.21 -8.10
N THR A 193 6.21 9.29 -8.48
CA THR A 193 5.65 10.37 -9.28
C THR A 193 4.51 11.04 -8.52
N VAL A 194 4.51 12.36 -8.44
CA VAL A 194 3.40 13.11 -7.85
C VAL A 194 2.17 12.95 -8.73
N SER A 195 1.12 12.33 -8.21
CA SER A 195 -0.12 12.12 -8.95
C SER A 195 -1.23 13.10 -8.55
N LEU A 196 -1.06 13.81 -7.42
CA LEU A 196 -1.91 14.94 -7.05
C LEU A 196 -1.15 15.89 -6.11
N SER A 197 -1.19 17.19 -6.40
CA SER A 197 -0.70 18.28 -5.57
C SER A 197 -1.73 19.40 -5.60
N ALA A 198 -2.53 19.51 -4.54
CA ALA A 198 -3.74 20.33 -4.55
C ALA A 198 -4.00 20.99 -3.19
N ASP A 199 -4.87 21.99 -3.22
CA ASP A 199 -5.41 22.65 -2.02
C ASP A 199 -6.85 22.23 -1.77
N HIS A 200 -7.03 21.43 -0.73
CA HIS A 200 -8.31 20.82 -0.40
C HIS A 200 -8.91 21.44 0.86
N TYR A 201 -10.24 21.43 0.96
CA TYR A 201 -10.94 22.01 2.10
C TYR A 201 -10.63 21.29 3.41
N LEU A 202 -10.70 19.95 3.43
CA LEU A 202 -10.42 19.15 4.62
C LEU A 202 -8.94 18.83 4.77
N ASN A 203 -8.28 18.45 3.67
CA ASN A 203 -6.91 17.98 3.70
C ASN A 203 -5.88 19.13 3.67
N GLY A 204 -6.30 20.34 3.31
CA GLY A 204 -5.42 21.50 3.16
C GLY A 204 -4.40 21.32 2.05
N GLY A 205 -3.17 21.76 2.33
CA GLY A 205 -1.94 21.33 1.69
C GLY A 205 -1.86 19.83 1.45
N PHE A 206 -2.16 19.37 0.23
CA PHE A 206 -2.18 17.96 -0.12
C PHE A 206 -1.16 17.63 -1.21
N THR A 207 -0.35 16.60 -0.96
CA THR A 207 0.48 15.94 -1.97
C THR A 207 0.21 14.44 -1.91
N LEU A 208 0.08 13.76 -3.05
CA LEU A 208 0.04 12.30 -3.19
C LEU A 208 1.10 11.85 -4.18
N ILE A 209 1.90 10.88 -3.77
CA ILE A 209 2.96 10.28 -4.56
C ILE A 209 2.58 8.83 -4.86
N ASP A 210 2.57 8.50 -6.15
CA ASP A 210 2.44 7.15 -6.70
C ASP A 210 3.84 6.50 -6.75
N HIS A 211 3.96 5.33 -6.12
CA HIS A 211 5.18 4.53 -6.05
C HIS A 211 5.14 3.30 -6.97
N GLY A 212 4.08 3.16 -7.77
CA GLY A 212 3.83 2.03 -8.66
C GLY A 212 2.90 0.98 -8.08
N GLN A 213 2.26 0.21 -8.97
CA GLN A 213 1.39 -0.92 -8.65
C GLN A 213 0.26 -0.61 -7.64
N GLY A 214 -0.29 0.61 -7.71
CA GLY A 214 -1.33 1.08 -6.80
C GLY A 214 -0.83 1.51 -5.41
N VAL A 215 0.47 1.38 -5.11
CA VAL A 215 1.06 1.82 -3.84
C VAL A 215 1.27 3.32 -3.88
N SER A 216 0.69 4.05 -2.92
CA SER A 216 0.84 5.50 -2.82
C SER A 216 1.00 5.97 -1.38
N THR A 217 1.61 7.14 -1.22
CA THR A 217 1.66 7.87 0.05
C THR A 217 1.10 9.28 -0.11
N SER A 218 0.44 9.80 0.92
CA SER A 218 -0.10 11.16 0.92
C SER A 218 0.32 11.97 2.14
N TYR A 219 0.43 13.29 1.93
CA TYR A 219 0.92 14.29 2.88
C TYR A 219 -0.11 15.40 2.96
N LEU A 220 -0.69 15.58 4.14
CA LEU A 220 -1.78 16.52 4.38
C LEU A 220 -1.32 17.71 5.22
N HIS A 221 -2.18 18.72 5.28
CA HIS A 221 -2.05 19.92 6.11
C HIS A 221 -0.81 20.78 5.81
N GLN A 222 -0.16 20.58 4.66
CA GLN A 222 1.08 21.26 4.30
C GLN A 222 0.91 22.78 4.24
N SER A 223 1.83 23.53 4.84
CA SER A 223 1.87 24.99 4.68
C SER A 223 2.36 25.39 3.29
N LYS A 224 3.20 24.53 2.69
CA LYS A 224 3.77 24.74 1.36
C LYS A 224 3.94 23.40 0.64
N ARG A 225 3.46 23.35 -0.61
CA ARG A 225 3.76 22.30 -1.59
C ARG A 225 4.90 22.79 -2.49
N LEU A 226 5.93 21.98 -2.69
CA LEU A 226 7.09 22.31 -3.53
C LEU A 226 7.13 21.48 -4.83
N VAL A 227 6.15 20.63 -5.02
CA VAL A 227 6.00 19.74 -6.18
C VAL A 227 4.60 19.87 -6.76
N LYS A 228 4.45 19.53 -8.04
CA LYS A 228 3.20 19.57 -8.80
C LYS A 228 2.92 18.23 -9.48
N ASP A 229 1.70 18.06 -9.97
CA ASP A 229 1.29 16.87 -10.71
C ASP A 229 2.26 16.53 -11.84
N GLY A 230 2.66 15.26 -11.92
CA GLY A 230 3.60 14.74 -12.90
C GLY A 230 5.08 14.87 -12.53
N ASP A 231 5.44 15.59 -11.45
CA ASP A 231 6.84 15.67 -11.01
C ASP A 231 7.33 14.29 -10.56
N VAL A 232 8.48 13.87 -11.07
CA VAL A 232 9.21 12.71 -10.55
C VAL A 232 10.02 13.15 -9.34
N VAL A 233 9.89 12.44 -8.24
CA VAL A 233 10.59 12.72 -6.99
C VAL A 233 11.53 11.57 -6.61
N LYS A 234 12.65 11.93 -6.00
CA LYS A 234 13.61 10.97 -5.44
C LYS A 234 13.48 10.88 -3.93
N ARG A 235 13.74 9.71 -3.36
CA ARG A 235 13.82 9.52 -1.91
C ARG A 235 14.67 10.62 -1.27
N GLY A 236 14.16 11.21 -0.19
CA GLY A 236 14.81 12.29 0.55
C GLY A 236 14.66 13.68 -0.06
N GLN A 237 14.15 13.81 -1.29
CA GLN A 237 13.83 15.09 -1.91
C GLN A 237 12.80 15.83 -1.08
N LYS A 238 13.03 17.12 -0.81
CA LYS A 238 12.05 17.97 -0.13
C LYS A 238 10.86 18.21 -1.07
N ILE A 239 9.67 17.81 -0.63
CA ILE A 239 8.43 17.92 -1.40
C ILE A 239 7.48 18.99 -0.86
N GLY A 240 7.69 19.44 0.37
CA GLY A 240 6.83 20.42 1.02
C GLY A 240 7.30 20.78 2.41
N GLU A 241 6.42 21.45 3.15
CA GLU A 241 6.63 21.89 4.51
C GLU A 241 5.39 21.62 5.37
N ILE A 242 5.62 21.18 6.60
CA ILE A 242 4.57 20.95 7.61
C ILE A 242 3.78 22.24 7.82
N GLY A 243 2.48 22.10 8.05
CA GLY A 243 1.60 23.21 8.35
C GLY A 243 0.41 22.79 9.19
N GLN A 244 -0.65 23.58 9.09
CA GLN A 244 -1.92 23.41 9.80
C GLN A 244 -3.11 23.81 8.92
N THR A 245 -2.96 23.66 7.59
CA THR A 245 -4.01 24.05 6.64
C THR A 245 -5.13 23.00 6.59
N GLY A 246 -6.33 23.38 6.16
CA GLY A 246 -7.49 22.50 6.11
C GLY A 246 -8.07 22.24 7.50
N ARG A 247 -8.53 21.02 7.76
CA ARG A 247 -9.05 20.60 9.05
C ARG A 247 -7.92 20.05 9.93
N ALA A 248 -7.15 20.95 10.53
CA ALA A 248 -6.10 20.64 11.49
C ALA A 248 -6.28 21.46 12.78
N THR A 249 -5.97 20.88 13.94
CA THR A 249 -6.06 21.55 15.25
C THR A 249 -4.74 22.16 15.72
N GLY A 250 -3.64 21.89 15.01
CA GLY A 250 -2.32 22.45 15.24
C GLY A 250 -1.32 21.98 14.18
N PRO A 251 -0.07 22.48 14.19
CA PRO A 251 0.95 22.10 13.21
C PRO A 251 1.36 20.62 13.29
N HIS A 252 1.08 19.87 12.24
CA HIS A 252 1.50 18.48 12.10
C HIS A 252 1.49 18.05 10.62
N LEU A 253 2.22 16.97 10.31
CA LEU A 253 2.07 16.24 9.07
C LEU A 253 1.21 15.01 9.33
N HIS A 254 0.07 14.91 8.64
CA HIS A 254 -0.63 13.64 8.49
C HIS A 254 -0.06 12.89 7.27
N TRP A 255 0.56 11.74 7.52
CA TRP A 255 1.16 10.87 6.51
C TRP A 255 0.34 9.57 6.40
N ALA A 256 -0.16 9.27 5.21
CA ALA A 256 -0.95 8.07 4.96
C ALA A 256 -0.36 7.24 3.83
N MET A 257 -0.70 5.95 3.81
CA MET A 257 -0.33 5.01 2.75
C MET A 257 -1.55 4.26 2.24
N ASN A 258 -1.52 3.92 0.96
CA ASN A 258 -2.58 3.19 0.29
C ASN A 258 -2.01 2.13 -0.66
N TRP A 259 -2.74 1.02 -0.79
CA TRP A 259 -2.70 0.17 -1.97
C TRP A 259 -4.07 0.27 -2.65
N PHE A 260 -4.14 0.99 -3.77
CA PHE A 260 -5.39 1.50 -4.35
C PHE A 260 -6.24 2.20 -3.27
N GLU A 261 -7.41 1.68 -2.94
CA GLU A 261 -8.27 2.24 -1.89
C GLU A 261 -8.03 1.63 -0.50
N VAL A 262 -7.27 0.54 -0.40
CA VAL A 262 -6.95 -0.11 0.89
C VAL A 262 -6.08 0.83 1.71
N LYS A 263 -6.54 1.17 2.92
CA LYS A 263 -5.80 2.05 3.85
C LYS A 263 -4.75 1.23 4.58
N LEU A 264 -3.49 1.64 4.48
CA LEU A 264 -2.35 0.96 5.06
C LEU A 264 -1.66 1.86 6.09
N ASP A 265 -1.00 1.23 7.04
CA ASP A 265 -0.18 1.85 8.05
C ASP A 265 1.22 2.15 7.47
N PRO A 266 1.54 3.42 7.16
CA PRO A 266 2.85 3.75 6.60
C PRO A 266 4.01 3.40 7.54
N SER A 267 3.78 3.37 8.86
CA SER A 267 4.83 3.04 9.84
C SER A 267 5.29 1.58 9.75
N ARG A 268 4.43 0.67 9.26
CA ARG A 268 4.76 -0.75 9.07
C ARG A 268 5.57 -1.03 7.82
N SER A 269 5.56 -0.08 6.88
CA SER A 269 6.37 -0.14 5.66
C SER A 269 7.68 0.66 5.78
N ALA A 270 7.91 1.31 6.92
CA ALA A 270 9.11 2.08 7.18
C ALA A 270 10.32 1.17 7.46
N ARG A 271 11.47 1.46 6.84
CA ARG A 271 12.69 0.65 7.00
C ARG A 271 13.49 0.93 8.25
N LYS A 272 13.31 2.13 8.82
CA LYS A 272 14.04 2.62 9.97
C LYS A 272 13.07 2.98 11.06
N ALA A 273 13.57 2.92 12.30
CA ALA A 273 12.89 3.52 13.42
C ALA A 273 12.58 4.99 13.13
N LYS A 274 11.52 5.47 13.77
CA LYS A 274 11.12 6.87 13.68
C LYS A 274 12.28 7.79 14.09
N PRO A 275 12.54 8.89 13.35
CA PRO A 275 13.53 9.89 13.75
C PRO A 275 13.18 10.51 15.10
N ASP A 276 14.20 10.97 15.83
CA ASP A 276 14.01 11.72 17.07
C ASP A 276 13.16 12.98 16.83
N PRO A 277 12.35 13.40 17.82
CA PRO A 277 11.67 14.68 17.79
C PRO A 277 12.65 15.86 17.63
N LEU A 278 12.15 16.95 17.04
CA LEU A 278 12.87 18.23 16.97
C LEU A 278 12.88 18.95 18.32
#